data_AF-A0A7V0M174-F1
#
_entry.id   AF-A0A7V0M174-F1
#
_cell.length_a   1.000
_cell.length_b   1.000
_cell.length_c   1.000
_cell.angle_alpha   90.00
_cell.angle_beta   90.00
_cell.angle_gamma   90.00
#
_symmetry.space_group_name_H-M   'P 1'
#
loop_
_entity.id
_entity.type
_entity.pdbx_description
1 polymer ?
#
loop_
_entity_poly.entity_id
_entity_poly.type
_entity_poly.pdbx_seq_one_letter_code
_entity_poly.pdbx_strand_id
1 'polypeptide(L)'
;MFQRNTGKTIPLQNYFYSIVSAFLLSFAFPPYHLGFMAYFGFVPMFFLIEHLSGWKAFKWGYVWGLFFHVANLYWIGYITLAGVVAAILFLSLYFGLFLYLASLFRDKLGDKAVYWYPFLWLLIEFLRSLGVIGFPWASIGYTQTYSINMIQFATVTGVFGVSFWVVWLNVFAFLMLKNWRERKKSLLYGTIFLLLIFLPWT
;
A
#
# COMPACT_ATOMS: atom_id res chain seq x y z
N MET A 1 10.04 23.18 17.93
CA MET A 1 9.27 23.13 19.20
C MET A 1 8.10 22.17 18.99
N PHE A 2 8.25 20.90 19.39
CA PHE A 2 7.26 19.85 19.15
C PHE A 2 6.14 19.95 20.18
N GLN A 3 5.00 20.53 19.80
CA GLN A 3 3.78 20.38 20.59
C GLN A 3 3.29 18.93 20.49
N ARG A 4 3.60 18.13 21.52
CA ARG A 4 2.92 16.86 21.79
C ARG A 4 1.49 17.21 22.19
N ASN A 5 0.57 17.14 21.24
CA ASN A 5 -0.85 17.34 21.54
C ASN A 5 -1.40 16.09 22.24
N THR A 6 -1.60 16.21 23.55
CA THR A 6 -2.24 15.25 24.44
C THR A 6 -3.74 15.52 24.45
N GLY A 7 -4.48 14.85 23.55
CA GLY A 7 -5.95 14.89 23.50
C GLY A 7 -6.47 13.70 22.69
N LYS A 8 -7.01 12.70 23.38
CA LYS A 8 -7.37 11.37 22.85
C LYS A 8 -8.71 11.38 22.10
N THR A 9 -8.73 11.95 20.90
CA THR A 9 -9.67 11.49 19.87
C THR A 9 -8.85 10.83 18.77
N ILE A 10 -9.22 9.61 18.41
CA ILE A 10 -8.78 9.07 17.12
C ILE A 10 -9.34 10.02 16.06
N PRO A 11 -8.52 10.68 15.24
CA PRO A 11 -9.03 11.57 14.21
C PRO A 11 -9.90 10.76 13.25
N LEU A 12 -11.12 11.21 12.98
CA LEU A 12 -12.00 10.63 11.93
C LEU A 12 -11.25 10.49 10.59
N GLN A 13 -10.30 11.40 10.36
CA GLN A 13 -9.36 11.40 9.24
C GLN A 13 -8.56 10.10 9.11
N ASN A 14 -8.18 9.45 10.22
CA ASN A 14 -7.40 8.22 10.15
C ASN A 14 -8.23 7.06 9.59
N TYR A 15 -9.47 6.93 10.05
CA TYR A 15 -10.41 5.96 9.50
C TYR A 15 -10.69 6.25 8.03
N PHE A 16 -10.88 7.52 7.67
CA PHE A 16 -11.07 7.92 6.27
C PHE A 16 -9.90 7.45 5.40
N TYR A 17 -8.65 7.77 5.77
CA TYR A 17 -7.49 7.34 4.98
C TYR A 17 -7.35 5.82 4.92
N SER A 18 -7.56 5.12 6.03
CA SER A 18 -7.50 3.65 6.05
C SER A 18 -8.58 3.03 5.16
N ILE A 19 -9.83 3.45 5.29
CA ILE A 19 -10.94 2.86 4.55
C ILE A 19 -10.82 3.19 3.06
N VAL A 20 -10.52 4.43 2.69
CA VAL A 20 -10.38 4.82 1.28
C VAL A 20 -9.22 4.09 0.62
N SER A 21 -8.06 4.00 1.29
CA SER A 21 -6.92 3.23 0.77
C SER A 21 -7.28 1.75 0.58
N ALA A 22 -7.90 1.13 1.60
CA ALA A 22 -8.29 -0.27 1.54
C ALA A 22 -9.33 -0.52 0.45
N PHE A 23 -10.30 0.38 0.29
CA PHE A 23 -11.30 0.33 -0.77
C PHE A 23 -10.66 0.38 -2.17
N LEU A 24 -9.83 1.40 -2.43
CA LEU A 24 -9.15 1.55 -3.72
C LEU A 24 -8.32 0.32 -4.08
N LEU A 25 -7.55 -0.21 -3.12
CA LEU A 25 -6.72 -1.38 -3.35
C LEU A 25 -7.55 -2.66 -3.49
N SER A 26 -8.65 -2.81 -2.76
CA SER A 26 -9.50 -4.01 -2.86
C SER A 26 -10.23 -4.10 -4.20
N PHE A 27 -10.76 -2.98 -4.68
CA PHE A 27 -11.43 -2.94 -5.99
C PHE A 27 -10.46 -3.06 -7.17
N ALA A 28 -9.16 -2.85 -6.95
CA ALA A 28 -8.15 -3.06 -7.97
C ALA A 28 -7.91 -4.55 -8.31
N PHE A 29 -8.33 -5.48 -7.44
CA PHE A 29 -8.22 -6.91 -7.71
C PHE A 29 -9.33 -7.40 -8.67
N PRO A 30 -9.09 -8.51 -9.39
CA PRO A 30 -10.15 -9.23 -10.09
C PRO A 30 -11.37 -9.47 -9.18
N PRO A 31 -12.59 -9.42 -9.71
CA PRO A 31 -12.96 -9.45 -11.13
C PRO A 31 -13.25 -8.08 -11.77
N TYR A 32 -13.04 -6.96 -11.08
CA TYR A 32 -13.62 -5.67 -11.50
C TYR A 32 -12.91 -4.98 -12.68
N HIS A 33 -11.77 -5.49 -13.16
CA HIS A 33 -10.93 -4.86 -14.18
C HIS A 33 -10.45 -3.43 -13.84
N LEU A 34 -10.44 -3.06 -12.55
CA LEU A 34 -10.06 -1.71 -12.07
C LEU A 34 -8.60 -1.65 -11.59
N GLY A 35 -7.69 -2.38 -12.24
CA GLY A 35 -6.28 -2.47 -11.83
C GLY A 35 -5.58 -1.10 -11.70
N PHE A 36 -6.04 -0.08 -12.44
CA PHE A 36 -5.54 1.29 -12.34
C PHE A 36 -5.78 1.93 -10.96
N MET A 37 -6.77 1.47 -10.18
CA MET A 37 -7.00 1.96 -8.82
C MET A 37 -5.80 1.68 -7.92
N ALA A 38 -5.04 0.61 -8.19
CA ALA A 38 -3.83 0.31 -7.44
C ALA A 38 -2.75 1.39 -7.59
N TYR A 39 -2.77 2.20 -8.66
CA TYR A 39 -1.78 3.26 -8.90
C TYR A 39 -1.91 4.44 -7.92
N PHE A 40 -3.08 4.56 -7.28
CA PHE A 40 -3.38 5.61 -6.29
C PHE A 40 -3.81 5.03 -4.94
N GLY A 41 -3.94 3.71 -4.84
CA GLY A 41 -4.52 3.04 -3.69
C GLY A 41 -3.75 3.23 -2.38
N PHE A 42 -2.41 3.36 -2.43
CA PHE A 42 -1.60 3.64 -1.24
C PHE A 42 -1.53 5.12 -0.86
N VAL A 43 -1.93 6.04 -1.75
CA VAL A 43 -1.81 7.49 -1.51
C VAL A 43 -2.48 7.93 -0.21
N PRO A 44 -3.74 7.54 0.12
CA PRO A 44 -4.35 7.91 1.38
C PRO A 44 -3.58 7.35 2.59
N MET A 45 -2.99 6.16 2.45
CA MET A 45 -2.17 5.55 3.50
C MET A 45 -0.84 6.27 3.70
N PHE A 46 -0.27 6.85 2.65
CA PHE A 46 0.92 7.69 2.75
C PHE A 46 0.62 9.04 3.42
N PHE A 47 -0.58 9.59 3.29
CA PHE A 47 -1.02 10.72 4.13
C PHE A 47 -1.24 10.31 5.58
N LEU A 48 -1.82 9.13 5.83
CA LEU A 48 -2.04 8.60 7.17
C LEU A 48 -0.74 8.49 7.98
N ILE A 49 0.33 7.99 7.36
CA ILE A 49 1.59 7.78 8.08
C ILE A 49 2.31 9.09 8.44
N GLU A 50 2.01 10.22 7.79
CA GLU A 50 2.61 11.53 8.11
C GLU A 50 2.33 12.00 9.54
N HIS A 51 1.28 11.46 10.17
CA HIS A 51 0.86 11.86 11.52
C HIS A 51 0.97 10.72 12.54
N LEU A 52 1.50 9.56 12.14
CA LEU A 52 1.63 8.38 12.99
C LEU A 52 3.08 7.93 13.19
N SER A 53 3.44 7.58 14.42
CA SER A 53 4.76 7.04 14.76
C SER A 53 4.65 5.76 15.60
N GLY A 54 5.65 4.88 15.44
CA GLY A 54 5.83 3.66 16.21
C GLY A 54 4.57 2.79 16.27
N TRP A 55 4.19 2.37 17.49
CA TRP A 55 3.08 1.44 17.68
C TRP A 55 1.71 1.98 17.23
N LYS A 56 1.53 3.31 17.14
CA LYS A 56 0.31 3.88 16.57
C LYS A 56 0.23 3.60 15.06
N ALA A 57 1.35 3.71 14.34
CA ALA A 57 1.41 3.36 12.92
C ALA A 57 1.11 1.87 12.72
N PHE A 58 1.68 0.99 13.56
CA PHE A 58 1.36 -0.44 13.53
C PHE A 58 -0.14 -0.71 13.64
N LYS A 59 -0.81 -0.13 14.64
CA LYS A 59 -2.26 -0.32 14.85
C LYS A 59 -3.08 0.11 13.64
N TRP A 60 -2.74 1.24 13.01
CA TRP A 60 -3.45 1.71 11.83
C TRP A 60 -3.16 0.88 10.57
N GLY A 61 -1.93 0.38 10.43
CA GLY A 61 -1.60 -0.58 9.36
C GLY A 61 -2.35 -1.89 9.53
N TYR A 62 -2.52 -2.34 10.77
CA TYR A 62 -3.32 -3.50 11.10
C TYR A 62 -4.80 -3.28 10.79
N VAL A 63 -5.39 -2.15 11.20
CA VAL A 63 -6.78 -1.78 10.89
C VAL A 63 -7.01 -1.69 9.38
N TRP A 64 -6.10 -1.04 8.66
CA TRP A 64 -6.13 -1.00 7.19
C TRP A 64 -6.12 -2.41 6.61
N GLY A 65 -5.23 -3.27 7.12
CA GLY A 65 -5.12 -4.66 6.71
C GLY A 65 -6.37 -5.48 6.95
N LEU A 66 -7.09 -5.26 8.05
CA LEU A 66 -8.35 -5.93 8.31
C LEU A 66 -9.37 -5.61 7.23
N PHE A 67 -9.55 -4.33 6.89
CA PHE A 67 -10.48 -3.93 5.82
C PHE A 67 -10.09 -4.55 4.48
N PHE A 68 -8.82 -4.47 4.12
CA PHE A 68 -8.31 -5.02 2.87
C PHE A 68 -8.47 -6.54 2.78
N HIS A 69 -8.08 -7.29 3.82
CA HIS A 69 -8.16 -8.74 3.81
C HIS A 69 -9.60 -9.24 3.91
N VAL A 70 -10.49 -8.58 4.65
CA VAL A 70 -11.92 -8.91 4.64
C VAL A 70 -12.45 -8.80 3.21
N ALA A 71 -12.14 -7.72 2.49
CA ALA A 71 -12.62 -7.51 1.13
C ALA A 71 -12.04 -8.49 0.10
N ASN A 72 -10.81 -8.98 0.29
CA ASN A 72 -10.13 -9.84 -0.71
C ASN A 72 -10.13 -11.34 -0.37
N LEU A 73 -10.35 -11.71 0.90
CA LEU A 73 -10.28 -13.10 1.37
C LEU A 73 -11.62 -13.67 1.83
N TYR A 74 -12.72 -12.89 1.78
CA TYR A 74 -14.05 -13.32 2.25
C TYR A 74 -14.48 -14.69 1.73
N TRP A 75 -14.11 -15.00 0.49
CA TRP A 75 -14.51 -16.21 -0.20
C TRP A 75 -13.92 -17.48 0.41
N ILE A 76 -12.81 -17.41 1.14
CA ILE A 76 -12.26 -18.55 1.91
C ILE A 76 -13.28 -19.00 2.97
N GLY A 77 -14.13 -18.08 3.44
CA GLY A 77 -15.21 -18.37 4.39
C GLY A 77 -16.23 -19.37 3.87
N TYR A 78 -16.36 -19.55 2.55
CA TYR A 78 -17.20 -20.61 1.97
C TYR A 78 -16.62 -22.03 2.20
N ILE A 79 -15.33 -22.12 2.52
CA ILE A 79 -14.62 -23.39 2.75
C ILE A 79 -14.43 -23.60 4.25
N THR A 80 -13.92 -22.58 4.95
CA THR A 80 -13.65 -22.65 6.40
C THR A 80 -13.72 -21.28 7.06
N LEU A 81 -14.72 -21.09 7.92
CA LEU A 81 -14.89 -19.85 8.67
C LEU A 81 -13.69 -19.58 9.61
N ALA A 82 -13.21 -20.61 10.31
CA ALA A 82 -12.07 -20.48 11.20
C ALA A 82 -10.79 -20.12 10.43
N GLY A 83 -10.59 -20.74 9.25
CA GLY A 83 -9.42 -20.47 8.41
C GLY A 83 -9.41 -19.03 7.87
N VAL A 84 -10.54 -18.51 7.38
CA VAL A 84 -10.60 -17.13 6.87
C VAL A 84 -10.38 -16.10 7.99
N VAL A 85 -10.97 -16.31 9.17
CA VAL A 85 -10.78 -15.42 10.33
C VAL A 85 -9.31 -15.42 10.75
N ALA A 86 -8.70 -16.60 10.87
CA ALA A 86 -7.28 -16.72 11.19
C ALA A 86 -6.39 -16.04 10.14
N ALA A 87 -6.68 -16.24 8.85
CA ALA A 87 -5.92 -15.63 7.75
C ALA A 87 -6.04 -14.10 7.76
N ILE A 88 -7.23 -13.54 7.95
CA ILE A 88 -7.45 -12.09 8.02
C ILE A 88 -6.66 -11.48 9.19
N LEU A 89 -6.77 -12.07 10.39
CA LEU A 89 -6.09 -11.57 11.58
C LEU A 89 -4.56 -11.68 11.44
N PHE A 90 -4.07 -12.83 10.98
CA PHE A 90 -2.63 -13.08 10.83
C PHE A 90 -2.02 -12.22 9.73
N LEU A 91 -2.61 -12.19 8.53
CA LEU A 91 -2.05 -11.44 7.41
C LEU A 91 -2.05 -9.92 7.66
N SER A 92 -3.03 -9.40 8.41
CA SER A 92 -3.08 -7.97 8.74
C SER A 92 -1.89 -7.52 9.59
N LEU A 93 -1.20 -8.43 10.29
CA LEU A 93 0.03 -8.13 11.01
C LEU A 93 1.15 -7.65 10.08
N TYR A 94 1.24 -8.18 8.86
CA TYR A 94 2.24 -7.77 7.88
C TYR A 94 2.06 -6.31 7.46
N PHE A 95 0.83 -5.83 7.36
CA PHE A 95 0.55 -4.42 7.04
C PHE A 95 0.72 -3.50 8.24
N GLY A 96 0.44 -3.99 9.44
CA GLY A 96 0.88 -3.32 10.68
C GLY A 96 2.40 -3.15 10.70
N LEU A 97 3.15 -4.22 10.39
CA LEU A 97 4.61 -4.19 10.30
C LEU A 97 5.09 -3.22 9.23
N PHE A 98 4.46 -3.19 8.05
CA PHE A 98 4.76 -2.22 7.00
C PHE A 98 4.67 -0.77 7.51
N LEU A 99 3.52 -0.37 8.07
CA LEU A 99 3.35 1.00 8.60
C LEU A 99 4.30 1.29 9.76
N TYR A 100 4.57 0.30 10.60
CA TYR A 100 5.53 0.45 11.69
C TYR A 100 6.92 0.79 11.14
N LEU A 101 7.45 -0.02 10.22
CA LEU A 101 8.76 0.20 9.61
C LEU A 101 8.81 1.51 8.83
N ALA A 102 7.79 1.80 8.03
CA ALA A 102 7.69 3.05 7.29
C ALA A 102 7.68 4.27 8.24
N SER A 103 7.06 4.16 9.42
CA SER A 103 7.06 5.24 10.42
C SER A 103 8.44 5.46 11.03
N LEU A 104 9.22 4.39 11.27
CA LEU A 104 10.59 4.50 11.75
C LEU A 104 11.49 5.19 10.72
N PHE A 105 11.32 4.87 9.43
CA PHE A 105 12.04 5.55 8.35
C PHE A 105 11.65 7.01 8.26
N ARG A 106 10.35 7.32 8.40
CA ARG A 106 9.84 8.69 8.43
C ARG A 106 10.41 9.48 9.59
N ASP A 107 10.46 8.92 10.79
CA ASP A 107 10.98 9.58 11.99
C ASP A 107 12.50 9.87 11.87
N LYS A 108 13.25 9.03 11.13
CA LYS A 108 14.70 9.20 10.91
C LYS A 108 15.07 10.06 9.71
N LEU A 109 14.36 9.92 8.59
CA LEU A 109 14.70 10.51 7.28
C LEU A 109 13.79 11.67 6.86
N GLY A 110 12.74 11.95 7.64
CA GLY A 110 11.74 12.96 7.33
C GLY A 110 11.01 12.67 6.01
N ASP A 111 10.81 13.70 5.20
CA ASP A 111 10.09 13.61 3.92
C ASP A 111 10.74 12.67 2.90
N LYS A 112 12.05 12.40 3.03
CA LYS A 112 12.77 11.48 2.13
C LYS A 112 12.45 10.01 2.40
N ALA A 113 11.77 9.69 3.50
CA ALA A 113 11.41 8.31 3.84
C ALA A 113 10.46 7.66 2.82
N VAL A 114 9.63 8.45 2.13
CA VAL A 114 8.65 7.93 1.16
C VAL A 114 9.30 7.14 0.02
N TYR A 115 10.54 7.49 -0.36
CA TYR A 115 11.30 6.78 -1.38
C TYR A 115 11.71 5.35 -0.95
N TRP A 116 11.65 5.05 0.35
CA TRP A 116 11.91 3.71 0.88
C TRP A 116 10.66 2.84 0.95
N TYR A 117 9.45 3.41 0.83
CA TYR A 117 8.21 2.66 0.97
C TYR A 117 8.05 1.51 -0.05
N PRO A 118 8.44 1.65 -1.34
CA PRO A 118 8.40 0.53 -2.28
C PRO A 118 9.26 -0.65 -1.85
N PHE A 119 10.44 -0.40 -1.29
CA PHE A 119 11.34 -1.44 -0.79
C PHE A 119 10.79 -2.12 0.47
N LEU A 120 10.24 -1.32 1.39
CA LEU A 120 9.59 -1.84 2.59
C LEU A 120 8.36 -2.68 2.23
N TRP A 121 7.57 -2.26 1.24
CA TRP A 121 6.42 -3.03 0.78
C TRP A 121 6.85 -4.37 0.18
N LEU A 122 7.86 -4.33 -0.69
CA LEU A 122 8.42 -5.53 -1.30
C LEU A 122 8.95 -6.51 -0.26
N LEU A 123 9.65 -6.02 0.76
CA LEU A 123 10.11 -6.84 1.89
C LEU A 123 8.94 -7.53 2.58
N ILE A 124 7.84 -6.82 2.80
CA ILE A 124 6.66 -7.35 3.47
C ILE A 124 5.95 -8.41 2.62
N GLU A 125 5.79 -8.19 1.32
CA GLU A 125 5.25 -9.20 0.40
C GLU A 125 6.15 -10.43 0.33
N PHE A 126 7.47 -10.22 0.27
CA PHE A 126 8.44 -11.31 0.27
C PHE A 126 8.37 -12.12 1.56
N LEU A 127 8.43 -11.49 2.74
CA LEU A 127 8.31 -12.17 4.03
C LEU A 127 7.01 -12.96 4.17
N ARG A 128 5.91 -12.44 3.64
CA ARG A 128 4.60 -13.10 3.64
C ARG A 128 4.53 -14.32 2.70
N SER A 129 5.44 -14.40 1.73
CA SER A 129 5.54 -15.54 0.79
C SER A 129 6.39 -16.70 1.32
N LEU A 130 7.14 -16.51 2.42
CA LEU A 130 8.10 -17.49 2.92
C LEU A 130 7.50 -18.46 3.94
N GLY A 131 8.11 -19.65 4.00
CA GLY A 131 7.88 -20.65 5.05
C GLY A 131 6.61 -21.48 4.87
N VAL A 132 6.38 -22.39 5.82
CA VAL A 132 5.25 -23.33 5.80
C VAL A 132 3.90 -22.62 5.96
N ILE A 133 3.91 -21.47 6.65
CA ILE A 133 2.74 -20.60 6.84
C ILE A 133 2.68 -19.46 5.82
N GLY A 134 3.52 -19.51 4.77
CA GLY A 134 3.55 -18.51 3.72
C GLY A 134 2.21 -18.44 3.00
N PHE A 135 1.67 -17.23 2.86
CA PHE A 135 0.36 -17.01 2.26
C PHE A 135 0.36 -15.73 1.41
N PRO A 136 0.89 -15.79 0.16
CA PRO A 136 1.15 -14.64 -0.70
C PRO A 136 -0.11 -14.11 -1.42
N TRP A 137 -1.31 -14.38 -0.91
CA TRP A 137 -2.55 -13.94 -1.55
C TRP A 137 -2.74 -12.42 -1.54
N ALA A 138 -3.48 -11.88 -2.50
CA ALA A 138 -3.70 -10.45 -2.61
C ALA A 138 -2.40 -9.61 -2.65
N SER A 139 -1.34 -10.14 -3.28
CA SER A 139 -0.15 -9.35 -3.62
C SER A 139 -0.50 -8.31 -4.69
N ILE A 140 0.04 -7.10 -4.55
CA ILE A 140 -0.37 -5.94 -5.35
C ILE A 140 -0.13 -6.15 -6.84
N GLY A 141 0.92 -6.88 -7.23
CA GLY A 141 1.18 -7.21 -8.63
C GLY A 141 0.00 -7.90 -9.33
N TYR A 142 -0.84 -8.66 -8.61
CA TYR A 142 -2.01 -9.32 -9.20
C TYR A 142 -3.13 -8.36 -9.64
N THR A 143 -3.14 -7.13 -9.13
CA THR A 143 -4.05 -6.08 -9.62
C THR A 143 -3.84 -5.78 -11.11
N GLN A 144 -2.67 -6.12 -11.65
CA GLN A 144 -2.29 -5.85 -13.04
C GLN A 144 -2.52 -7.05 -13.99
N THR A 145 -3.19 -8.10 -13.54
CA THR A 145 -3.38 -9.35 -14.31
C THR A 145 -4.18 -9.20 -15.60
N TYR A 146 -4.89 -8.08 -15.79
CA TYR A 146 -5.65 -7.79 -17.03
C TYR A 146 -4.85 -6.94 -18.04
N SER A 147 -3.63 -6.52 -17.71
CA SER A 147 -2.77 -5.74 -18.61
C SER A 147 -1.70 -6.63 -19.23
N ILE A 148 -1.78 -6.84 -20.55
CA ILE A 148 -0.80 -7.66 -21.28
C ILE A 148 0.64 -7.15 -21.10
N ASN A 149 0.81 -5.83 -21.06
CA ASN A 149 2.13 -5.20 -20.88
C ASN A 149 2.69 -5.48 -19.48
N MET A 150 1.85 -5.49 -18.44
CA MET A 150 2.29 -5.84 -17.08
C MET A 150 2.57 -7.34 -16.95
N ILE A 151 1.84 -8.19 -17.68
CA ILE A 151 2.15 -9.62 -17.78
C ILE A 151 3.53 -9.82 -18.42
N GLN A 152 3.83 -9.13 -19.53
CA GLN A 152 5.15 -9.18 -20.16
C GLN A 152 6.24 -8.65 -19.22
N PHE A 153 6.00 -7.53 -18.53
CA PHE A 153 6.94 -7.01 -17.53
C PHE A 153 7.20 -8.00 -16.37
N ALA A 154 6.17 -8.76 -15.96
CA ALA A 154 6.29 -9.80 -14.96
C ALA A 154 7.13 -11.00 -15.44
N THR A 155 7.27 -11.25 -16.74
CA THR A 155 8.14 -12.33 -17.25
C THR A 155 9.62 -12.08 -16.92
N VAL A 156 10.02 -10.82 -16.84
CA VAL A 156 11.41 -10.41 -16.54
C VAL A 156 11.61 -10.22 -15.03
N THR A 157 10.66 -9.60 -14.35
CA THR A 157 10.82 -9.13 -12.96
C THR A 157 10.05 -9.96 -11.93
N GLY A 158 9.18 -10.85 -12.38
CA GLY A 158 8.22 -11.54 -11.53
C GLY A 158 7.12 -10.62 -10.98
N VAL A 159 6.20 -11.20 -10.20
CA VAL A 159 5.09 -10.46 -9.56
C VAL A 159 5.59 -9.37 -8.61
N PHE A 160 6.73 -9.61 -7.94
CA PHE A 160 7.35 -8.67 -7.03
C PHE A 160 7.84 -7.40 -7.73
N GLY A 161 8.37 -7.50 -8.95
CA GLY A 161 8.73 -6.33 -9.75
C GLY A 161 7.53 -5.49 -10.15
N VAL A 162 6.41 -6.13 -10.51
CA VAL A 162 5.15 -5.44 -10.78
C VAL A 162 4.64 -4.73 -9.52
N SER A 163 4.61 -5.42 -8.37
CA SER A 163 4.24 -4.79 -7.09
C SER A 163 5.11 -3.57 -6.79
N PHE A 164 6.44 -3.72 -6.90
CA PHE A 164 7.39 -2.64 -6.66
C PHE A 164 7.12 -1.42 -7.56
N TRP A 165 6.88 -1.65 -8.85
CA TRP A 165 6.51 -0.60 -9.80
C TRP A 165 5.18 0.09 -9.43
N VAL A 166 4.14 -0.66 -9.04
CA VAL A 166 2.86 -0.07 -8.60
C VAL A 166 3.04 0.80 -7.36
N VAL A 167 3.83 0.37 -6.38
CA VAL A 167 4.07 1.21 -5.18
C VAL A 167 4.86 2.48 -5.54
N TRP A 168 5.79 2.42 -6.50
CA TRP A 168 6.45 3.62 -7.01
C TRP A 168 5.49 4.64 -7.62
N LEU A 169 4.51 4.20 -8.40
CA LEU A 169 3.45 5.08 -8.91
C LEU A 169 2.74 5.82 -7.77
N ASN A 170 2.42 5.10 -6.69
CA ASN A 170 1.80 5.72 -5.53
C ASN A 170 2.71 6.74 -4.82
N VAL A 171 4.02 6.50 -4.78
CA VAL A 171 4.99 7.45 -4.20
C VAL A 171 4.94 8.77 -4.97
N PHE A 172 5.01 8.72 -6.31
CA PHE A 172 4.98 9.93 -7.13
C PHE A 172 3.61 10.61 -7.14
N ALA A 173 2.52 9.84 -7.14
CA ALA A 173 1.17 10.40 -6.98
C ALA A 173 1.02 11.12 -5.63
N PHE A 174 1.50 10.52 -4.54
CA PHE A 174 1.50 11.15 -3.22
C PHE A 174 2.34 12.41 -3.19
N LEU A 175 3.56 12.37 -3.73
CA LEU A 175 4.45 13.55 -3.79
C LEU A 175 3.86 14.68 -4.63
N MET A 176 3.19 14.35 -5.74
CA MET A 176 2.49 15.33 -6.57
C MET A 176 1.38 16.04 -5.77
N LEU A 177 0.55 15.29 -5.04
CA LEU A 177 -0.54 15.84 -4.22
C LEU A 177 -0.04 16.58 -2.99
N LYS A 178 0.95 16.05 -2.28
CA LYS A 178 1.54 16.70 -1.10
C LYS A 178 2.14 18.07 -1.45
N ASN A 179 2.79 18.18 -2.60
CA ASN A 179 3.44 19.39 -3.06
C ASN A 179 2.58 20.24 -4.02
N TRP A 180 1.25 20.06 -4.04
CA TRP A 180 0.36 20.71 -5.03
C TRP A 180 0.44 22.25 -5.05
N ARG A 181 0.78 22.88 -3.91
CA ARG A 181 0.99 24.34 -3.82
C ARG A 181 2.29 24.79 -4.49
N GLU A 182 3.30 23.93 -4.53
CA GLU A 182 4.59 24.16 -5.18
C GLU A 182 4.55 23.67 -6.64
N ARG A 183 3.92 24.45 -7.54
CA ARG A 183 3.63 24.05 -8.93
C ARG A 183 4.79 23.35 -9.65
N LYS A 184 6.02 23.86 -9.53
CA LYS A 184 7.20 23.25 -10.17
C LYS A 184 7.49 21.82 -9.69
N LYS A 185 7.44 21.57 -8.37
CA LYS A 185 7.65 20.24 -7.80
C LYS A 185 6.49 19.31 -8.15
N SER A 186 5.26 19.79 -8.04
CA SER A 186 4.07 19.00 -8.38
C SER A 186 4.09 18.55 -9.85
N LEU A 187 4.42 19.47 -10.77
CA LEU A 187 4.59 19.15 -12.20
C LEU A 187 5.72 18.15 -12.43
N LEU A 188 6.87 18.30 -11.77
CA LEU A 188 7.98 17.34 -11.88
C LEU A 188 7.54 15.93 -11.48
N TYR A 189 6.90 15.77 -10.31
CA TYR A 189 6.42 14.47 -9.85
C TYR A 189 5.30 13.92 -10.73
N GLY A 190 4.41 14.78 -11.25
CA GLY A 190 3.40 14.40 -12.23
C GLY A 190 4.01 13.88 -13.54
N THR A 191 5.05 14.54 -14.05
CA THR A 191 5.77 14.07 -15.24
C THR A 191 6.44 12.73 -14.98
N ILE A 192 7.11 12.55 -13.83
CA ILE A 192 7.72 11.26 -13.48
C ILE A 192 6.66 10.16 -13.37
N PHE A 193 5.51 10.46 -12.74
CA PHE A 193 4.39 9.53 -12.64
C PHE A 193 3.89 9.10 -14.03
N LEU A 194 3.70 10.04 -14.96
CA LEU A 194 3.28 9.73 -16.33
C LEU A 194 4.33 8.89 -17.07
N LEU A 195 5.62 9.25 -16.97
CA LEU A 195 6.69 8.47 -17.60
C LEU A 195 6.74 7.04 -17.08
N LEU A 196 6.57 6.84 -15.77
CA LEU A 196 6.53 5.50 -15.17
C LEU A 196 5.32 4.70 -15.62
N ILE A 197 4.15 5.33 -15.80
CA ILE A 197 2.96 4.66 -16.34
C ILE A 197 3.24 4.13 -17.74
N PHE A 198 3.87 4.91 -18.61
CA PHE A 198 4.12 4.53 -20.00
C PHE A 198 5.35 3.62 -20.20
N LEU A 199 6.23 3.49 -19.21
CA LEU A 199 7.46 2.69 -19.34
C LEU A 199 7.22 1.21 -19.70
N PRO A 200 6.22 0.51 -19.14
CA PRO A 200 5.97 -0.88 -19.55
C PRO A 200 5.29 -1.03 -20.92
N TRP A 201 4.98 0.07 -21.61
CA TRP A 201 4.28 0.10 -22.89
C TRP A 201 5.24 0.34 -24.07
N THR A 202 6.54 0.48 -23.79
CA THR A 202 7.61 0.66 -24.77
C THR A 202 8.45 -0.60 -24.88
#